data_AF-A0A6J0DA93-F1
#
_entry.id   AF-A0A6J0DA93-F1
#
_cell.length_a   1.000
_cell.length_b   1.000
_cell.length_c   1.000
_cell.angle_alpha   90.00
_cell.angle_beta   90.00
_cell.angle_gamma   90.00
#
_symmetry.space_group_name_H-M   'P 1'
#
loop_
_entity.id
_entity.type
_entity.pdbx_description
1 polymer ?
#
loop_
_entity_poly.entity_id
_entity_poly.type
_entity_poly.pdbx_seq_one_letter_code
_entity_poly.pdbx_strand_id
1 'polypeptide(L)'
;MGVTVDVHQVFQYPFEQVVACFLRKYPNPMDKNVISVKTVEEKKDESTGLIYRKRIAICQNVVPEILRKVNSFQSLITVEFIQRGRISITGAGFLNCILETFASTFLRHGAQKGIRIMEMLLKEQCGAPLVE
;
A
#
# COMPACT_ATOMS: atom_id res chain seq x y z
N MET A 1 -1.68 -11.60 -18.25
CA MET A 1 -2.11 -12.27 -17.00
C MET A 1 -1.92 -11.27 -15.87
N GLY A 2 -2.79 -11.26 -14.84
CA GLY A 2 -2.75 -10.23 -13.82
C GLY A 2 -2.79 -10.80 -12.41
N VAL A 3 -1.99 -10.22 -11.51
CA VAL A 3 -1.93 -10.64 -10.11
C VAL A 3 -2.84 -9.74 -9.29
N THR A 4 -3.81 -10.35 -8.62
CA THR A 4 -4.68 -9.71 -7.63
C THR A 4 -4.47 -10.41 -6.29
N VAL A 5 -4.27 -9.63 -5.24
CA VAL A 5 -4.23 -10.13 -3.86
C VAL A 5 -5.45 -9.57 -3.15
N ASP A 6 -6.32 -10.45 -2.67
CA ASP A 6 -7.44 -10.09 -1.81
C ASP A 6 -7.07 -10.40 -0.36
N VAL A 7 -7.25 -9.41 0.54
CA VAL A 7 -6.94 -9.55 1.96
C VAL A 7 -8.10 -9.01 2.76
N HIS A 8 -8.77 -9.90 3.48
CA HIS A 8 -9.85 -9.55 4.39
C HIS A 8 -9.32 -9.49 5.83
N GLN A 9 -9.38 -8.31 6.44
CA GLN A 9 -8.99 -8.08 7.84
C GLN A 9 -10.07 -7.27 8.54
N VAL A 10 -10.49 -7.75 9.72
CA VAL A 10 -11.42 -7.05 10.61
C VAL A 10 -10.65 -6.54 11.82
N PHE A 11 -10.82 -5.25 12.15
CA PHE A 11 -10.21 -4.64 13.34
C PHE A 11 -11.27 -4.49 14.43
N GLN A 12 -11.03 -5.06 15.62
CA GLN A 12 -11.94 -5.02 16.77
C GLN A 12 -11.81 -3.69 17.54
N TYR A 13 -12.02 -2.57 16.83
CA TYR A 13 -11.95 -1.20 17.34
C TYR A 13 -13.05 -0.34 16.70
N PRO A 14 -13.54 0.72 17.37
CA PRO A 14 -14.52 1.65 16.80
C PRO A 14 -14.07 2.23 15.46
N PHE A 15 -15.02 2.40 14.55
CA PHE A 15 -14.76 2.86 13.17
C PHE A 15 -13.93 4.14 13.12
N GLU A 16 -14.25 5.12 13.95
CA GLU A 16 -13.59 6.42 14.01
C GLU A 16 -12.11 6.27 14.38
N GLN A 17 -11.80 5.35 15.31
CA GLN A 17 -10.43 5.06 15.74
C GLN A 17 -9.64 4.38 14.62
N VAL A 18 -10.24 3.39 13.95
CA VAL A 18 -9.62 2.69 12.82
C VAL A 18 -9.32 3.65 11.68
N VAL A 19 -10.28 4.49 11.29
CA VAL A 19 -10.09 5.48 10.22
C VAL A 19 -9.04 6.51 10.61
N ALA A 20 -9.08 7.04 11.83
CA ALA A 20 -8.11 8.03 12.30
C ALA A 20 -6.69 7.45 12.34
N CYS A 21 -6.53 6.22 12.84
CA CYS A 21 -5.27 5.49 12.86
C CYS A 21 -4.76 5.24 11.42
N PHE A 22 -5.64 4.76 10.53
CA PHE A 22 -5.30 4.51 9.13
C PHE A 22 -4.82 5.77 8.41
N LEU A 23 -5.44 6.91 8.68
CA LEU A 23 -5.05 8.17 8.09
C LEU A 23 -3.70 8.67 8.61
N ARG A 24 -3.32 8.34 9.85
CA ARG A 24 -2.08 8.78 10.51
C ARG A 24 -0.99 7.70 10.58
N LYS A 25 -1.18 6.53 9.98
CA LYS A 25 -0.25 5.40 10.08
C LYS A 25 1.16 5.65 9.54
N TYR A 26 1.36 6.73 8.79
CA TYR A 26 2.65 7.12 8.23
C TYR A 26 2.92 8.62 8.45
N PRO A 27 4.20 9.01 8.64
CA PRO A 27 5.37 8.12 8.74
C PRO A 27 5.40 7.33 10.06
N ASN A 28 6.05 6.17 10.08
CA ASN A 28 6.12 5.30 11.25
C ASN A 28 7.48 4.56 11.29
N PRO A 29 8.16 4.43 12.46
CA PRO A 29 9.42 3.69 12.59
C PRO A 29 9.39 2.26 12.04
N MET A 30 8.22 1.61 12.00
CA MET A 30 8.07 0.24 11.49
C MET A 30 8.07 0.14 9.97
N ASP A 31 7.89 1.25 9.27
CA ASP A 31 7.99 1.33 7.81
C ASP A 31 8.74 2.58 7.35
N LYS A 32 10.07 2.49 7.44
CA LYS A 32 10.98 3.55 6.99
C LYS A 32 10.91 3.81 5.48
N ASN A 33 10.31 2.90 4.72
CA ASN A 33 10.18 3.05 3.28
C ASN A 33 9.09 4.05 2.91
N VAL A 34 8.15 4.39 3.80
CA VAL A 34 7.18 5.46 3.56
C VAL A 34 7.70 6.74 4.21
N ILE A 35 8.32 7.60 3.40
CA ILE A 35 9.01 8.81 3.85
C ILE A 35 8.01 9.88 4.28
N SER A 36 6.96 10.10 3.48
CA SER A 36 5.93 11.10 3.80
C SER A 36 4.62 10.80 3.10
N VAL A 37 3.52 11.35 3.64
CA VAL A 37 2.20 11.30 3.01
C VAL A 37 1.58 12.68 3.05
N LYS A 38 1.28 13.24 1.88
CA LYS A 38 0.66 14.57 1.73
C LYS A 38 -0.77 14.43 1.21
N THR A 39 -1.72 15.09 1.87
CA THR A 39 -3.06 15.29 1.31
C THR A 39 -2.98 16.38 0.25
N VAL A 40 -3.40 16.06 -0.97
CA VAL A 40 -3.37 16.99 -2.12
C VAL A 40 -4.74 17.56 -2.44
N GLU A 41 -5.81 16.83 -2.13
CA GLU A 41 -7.18 17.29 -2.33
C GLU A 41 -8.05 16.74 -1.19
N GLU A 42 -8.94 17.58 -0.67
CA GLU A 42 -9.99 17.19 0.27
C GLU A 42 -11.29 17.87 -0.13
N LYS A 43 -12.35 17.09 -0.29
CA LYS A 43 -13.70 17.55 -0.64
C LYS A 43 -14.69 16.91 0.32
N LYS A 44 -15.57 17.72 0.90
CA LYS A 44 -16.70 17.24 1.70
C LYS A 44 -17.97 17.42 0.88
N ASP A 45 -18.71 16.35 0.70
CA ASP A 45 -20.04 16.41 0.12
C ASP A 45 -21.02 16.83 1.23
N GLU A 46 -21.65 18.00 1.07
CA GLU A 46 -22.57 18.57 2.04
C GLU A 46 -23.88 17.77 2.14
N SER A 47 -24.27 17.06 1.09
CA SER A 47 -25.52 16.29 1.03
C SER A 47 -25.42 14.95 1.77
N THR A 48 -24.26 14.30 1.72
CA THR A 48 -24.04 12.98 2.31
C THR A 48 -23.14 13.00 3.55
N GLY A 49 -22.41 14.10 3.77
CA GLY A 49 -21.39 14.20 4.81
C GLY A 49 -20.09 13.45 4.49
N LEU A 50 -19.96 12.83 3.31
CA LEU A 50 -18.80 12.05 2.90
C LEU A 50 -17.58 12.95 2.65
N ILE A 51 -16.43 12.51 3.16
CA ILE A 51 -15.14 13.20 2.98
C ILE A 51 -14.30 12.42 1.97
N TYR A 52 -14.10 13.00 0.80
CA TYR A 52 -13.22 12.49 -0.24
C TYR A 52 -11.83 13.10 -0.08
N ARG A 53 -10.82 12.26 0.07
CA ARG A 53 -9.44 12.71 0.28
C ARG A 53 -8.48 12.02 -0.69
N LYS A 54 -7.72 12.80 -1.46
CA LYS A 54 -6.62 12.33 -2.31
C LYS A 54 -5.30 12.58 -1.60
N ARG A 55 -4.48 11.54 -1.47
CA ARG A 55 -3.20 11.59 -0.77
C ARG A 55 -2.10 11.01 -1.64
N ILE A 56 -0.92 11.61 -1.59
CA ILE A 56 0.30 11.14 -2.25
C ILE A 56 1.28 10.70 -1.17
N ALA A 57 1.76 9.46 -1.28
CA ALA A 57 2.82 8.94 -0.43
C ALA A 57 4.15 8.94 -1.20
N ILE A 58 5.21 9.43 -0.56
CA ILE A 58 6.57 9.35 -1.06
C ILE A 58 7.21 8.12 -0.43
N CYS A 59 7.59 7.14 -1.25
CA CYS A 59 8.15 5.88 -0.79
C CYS A 59 9.53 5.59 -1.39
N GLN A 60 10.40 4.94 -0.62
CA GLN A 60 11.68 4.41 -1.08
C GLN A 60 11.57 2.89 -1.28
N ASN A 61 11.43 2.46 -2.53
CA ASN A 61 11.36 1.04 -2.88
C ASN A 61 12.70 0.55 -3.45
N VAL A 62 13.12 -0.64 -3.01
CA VAL A 62 14.29 -1.33 -3.58
C VAL A 62 13.82 -2.18 -4.75
N VAL A 63 14.20 -1.80 -5.97
CA VAL A 63 14.01 -2.64 -7.16
C VAL A 63 14.98 -3.83 -7.10
N PRO A 64 14.50 -5.09 -7.24
CA PRO A 64 15.35 -6.28 -7.29
C PRO A 64 16.49 -6.16 -8.31
N GLU A 65 17.67 -6.67 -7.97
CA GLU A 65 18.85 -6.59 -8.85
C GLU A 65 18.65 -7.27 -10.21
N ILE A 66 17.84 -8.33 -10.27
CA ILE A 66 17.51 -9.01 -11.52
C ILE A 66 16.84 -8.04 -12.50
N LEU A 67 15.94 -7.18 -12.01
CA LEU A 67 15.32 -6.12 -12.83
C LEU A 67 16.30 -5.01 -13.18
N ARG A 68 17.26 -4.69 -12.30
CA ARG A 68 18.33 -3.72 -12.60
C ARG A 68 19.27 -4.21 -13.70
N LYS A 69 19.53 -5.52 -13.78
CA LYS A 69 20.43 -6.12 -14.77
C LYS A 69 19.84 -6.17 -16.18
N VAL A 70 18.52 -6.11 -16.35
CA VAL A 70 17.87 -6.06 -17.67
C VAL A 70 17.94 -4.67 -18.32
N ASN A 71 18.50 -3.66 -17.63
CA ASN A 71 18.61 -2.27 -18.10
C ASN A 71 19.75 -2.02 -19.13
N SER A 72 20.25 -3.04 -19.83
CA SER A 72 21.23 -2.84 -20.93
C SER A 72 20.61 -2.30 -22.22
N PHE A 73 19.29 -2.10 -22.28
CA PHE A 73 18.62 -1.34 -23.33
C PHE A 73 18.04 -0.05 -22.76
N GLN A 74 18.71 1.06 -23.08
CA GLN A 74 18.36 2.41 -22.66
C GLN A 74 17.20 2.95 -23.50
N SER A 75 15.95 2.59 -23.15
CA SER A 75 14.75 3.38 -23.44
C SER A 75 13.55 2.79 -22.70
N LEU A 76 12.83 3.64 -21.94
CA LEU A 76 11.62 3.33 -21.14
C LEU A 76 12.01 2.59 -19.84
N ILE A 77 11.71 3.05 -18.63
CA ILE A 77 10.36 3.20 -18.09
C ILE A 77 10.38 4.25 -16.95
N THR A 78 9.66 5.37 -17.08
CA THR A 78 9.16 6.10 -15.91
C THR A 78 8.05 5.24 -15.31
N VAL A 79 8.35 4.48 -14.25
CA VAL A 79 7.32 3.68 -13.56
C VAL A 79 6.53 4.62 -12.66
N GLU A 80 5.48 5.23 -13.19
CA GLU A 80 4.53 5.96 -12.37
C GLU A 80 3.72 4.94 -11.55
N PHE A 81 4.04 4.86 -10.25
CA PHE A 81 3.44 3.88 -9.35
C PHE A 81 2.08 4.40 -8.83
N ILE A 82 1.02 4.18 -9.61
CA ILE A 82 -0.35 4.52 -9.20
C ILE A 82 -0.99 3.28 -8.56
N GLN A 83 -1.08 3.24 -7.23
CA GLN A 83 -1.64 2.08 -6.53
C GLN A 83 -3.18 2.08 -6.55
N ARG A 84 -3.76 1.42 -7.57
CA ARG A 84 -5.04 0.69 -7.50
C ARG A 84 -4.75 -0.77 -7.90
N GLY A 85 -5.03 -1.71 -7.01
CA GLY A 85 -4.49 -3.08 -7.06
C GLY A 85 -4.98 -3.94 -8.23
N ARG A 86 -4.30 -3.86 -9.37
CA ARG A 86 -4.29 -4.85 -10.45
C ARG A 86 -3.02 -4.66 -11.27
N ILE A 87 -2.08 -5.59 -11.18
CA ILE A 87 -0.87 -5.59 -12.03
C ILE A 87 -1.17 -6.49 -13.22
N SER A 88 -1.37 -5.92 -14.41
CA SER A 88 -1.58 -6.68 -15.65
C SER A 88 -0.29 -6.67 -16.47
N ILE A 89 0.38 -7.81 -16.57
CA ILE A 89 1.59 -7.97 -17.38
C ILE A 89 1.19 -8.65 -18.70
N THR A 90 1.54 -8.02 -19.82
CA THR A 90 1.27 -8.52 -21.17
C THR A 90 2.59 -8.51 -21.95
N GLY A 91 2.97 -9.63 -22.58
CA GLY A 91 4.11 -9.68 -23.51
C GLY A 91 5.49 -10.09 -22.97
N ALA A 92 5.61 -10.66 -21.76
CA ALA A 92 6.91 -10.92 -21.12
C ALA A 92 7.50 -12.35 -21.28
N GLY A 93 6.83 -13.28 -21.97
CA GLY A 93 7.34 -14.65 -22.18
C GLY A 93 7.76 -15.35 -20.87
N PHE A 94 8.99 -15.90 -20.80
CA PHE A 94 9.56 -16.54 -19.60
C PHE A 94 9.68 -15.59 -18.39
N LEU A 95 9.87 -14.28 -18.60
CA LEU A 95 9.96 -13.29 -17.52
C LEU A 95 8.62 -13.03 -16.82
N ASN A 96 7.51 -13.45 -17.44
CA ASN A 96 6.18 -13.27 -16.89
C ASN A 96 6.02 -13.96 -15.53
N CYS A 97 6.52 -15.19 -15.38
CA CYS A 97 6.44 -15.95 -14.12
C CYS A 97 7.23 -15.27 -12.98
N ILE A 98 8.42 -14.75 -13.28
CA ILE A 98 9.27 -14.05 -12.31
C ILE A 98 8.61 -12.74 -11.86
N LEU A 99 8.07 -11.97 -12.80
CA LEU A 99 7.38 -10.72 -12.52
C LEU A 99 6.08 -10.94 -11.74
N GLU A 100 5.34 -12.00 -12.03
CA GLU A 100 4.13 -12.36 -11.28
C GLU A 100 4.44 -12.82 -9.86
N THR A 101 5.50 -13.61 -9.68
CA THR A 101 5.97 -14.04 -8.35
C THR A 101 6.44 -12.84 -7.53
N PHE A 102 7.16 -11.91 -8.15
CA PHE A 102 7.56 -10.67 -7.50
C PHE A 102 6.34 -9.80 -7.14
N ALA A 103 5.41 -9.60 -8.09
CA ALA A 103 4.20 -8.81 -7.90
C ALA A 103 3.32 -9.37 -6.77
N SER A 104 3.08 -10.69 -6.74
CA SER A 104 2.30 -11.35 -5.70
C SER A 104 2.97 -11.23 -4.33
N THR A 105 4.28 -11.47 -4.26
CA THR A 105 5.04 -11.35 -3.02
C THR A 105 5.04 -9.91 -2.51
N PHE A 106 5.28 -8.94 -3.38
CA PHE A 106 5.27 -7.52 -3.03
C PHE A 106 3.90 -7.06 -2.54
N LEU A 107 2.82 -7.39 -3.27
CA LEU A 107 1.46 -7.02 -2.88
C LEU A 107 1.06 -7.67 -1.56
N ARG A 108 1.33 -8.97 -1.39
CA ARG A 108 1.01 -9.71 -0.16
C ARG A 108 1.81 -9.19 1.03
N HIS A 109 3.12 -8.98 0.85
CA HIS A 109 3.98 -8.47 1.90
C HIS A 109 3.60 -7.03 2.28
N GLY A 110 3.30 -6.17 1.30
CA GLY A 110 2.82 -4.81 1.54
C GLY A 110 1.48 -4.78 2.30
N ALA A 111 0.53 -5.64 1.91
CA ALA A 111 -0.76 -5.75 2.59
C ALA A 111 -0.60 -6.24 4.03
N GLN A 112 0.16 -7.32 4.24
CA GLN A 112 0.43 -7.87 5.58
C GLN A 112 1.18 -6.86 6.47
N LYS A 113 2.18 -6.16 5.93
CA LYS A 113 2.91 -5.11 6.65
C LYS A 113 1.97 -3.97 7.07
N GLY A 114 1.08 -3.55 6.17
CA GLY A 114 0.07 -2.53 6.45
C GLY A 114 -0.88 -2.93 7.58
N ILE A 115 -1.37 -4.17 7.59
CA ILE A 115 -2.22 -4.71 8.66
C ILE A 115 -1.47 -4.70 9.99
N ARG A 116 -0.24 -5.24 10.01
CA ARG A 116 0.56 -5.33 11.23
C ARG A 116 0.83 -3.96 11.85
N ILE A 117 1.10 -2.96 11.01
CA ILE A 117 1.28 -1.56 11.45
C ILE A 117 0.00 -1.03 12.08
N MET A 118 -1.15 -1.26 11.44
CA MET A 118 -2.45 -0.85 11.96
C MET A 118 -2.76 -1.50 13.31
N GLU A 119 -2.54 -2.80 13.47
CA GLU A 119 -2.75 -3.52 14.73
C GLU A 119 -1.90 -2.94 15.87
N MET A 120 -0.62 -2.70 15.60
CA MET A 120 0.30 -2.14 16.59
C MET A 120 -0.09 -0.70 16.96
N LEU A 121 -0.41 0.15 15.98
CA LEU A 121 -0.81 1.53 16.25
C LEU A 121 -2.16 1.62 16.97
N LEU A 122 -3.12 0.76 16.65
CA LEU A 122 -4.39 0.69 17.36
C LEU A 122 -4.19 0.25 18.81
N LYS A 123 -3.33 -0.75 19.05
CA LYS A 123 -2.98 -1.19 20.39
C LYS A 123 -2.27 -0.09 21.21
N GLU A 124 -1.38 0.67 20.59
CA GLU A 124 -0.67 1.78 21.24
C GLU A 124 -1.59 2.97 21.53
N GLN A 125 -2.45 3.37 20.60
CA GLN A 125 -3.30 4.56 20.74
C GLN A 125 -4.56 4.33 21.56
N CYS A 126 -5.12 3.12 21.51
CA CYS A 126 -6.45 2.82 22.06
C CYS A 126 -6.42 1.82 23.21
N GLY A 127 -5.27 1.22 23.52
CA GLY A 127 -5.15 0.20 24.56
C GLY A 127 -5.68 -1.17 24.10
N ALA A 128 -6.31 -1.91 25.02
CA ALA A 128 -6.83 -3.24 24.73
C ALA A 128 -7.97 -3.18 23.70
N PRO A 129 -8.06 -4.15 22.76
CA PRO A 129 -9.19 -4.26 21.85
C PRO A 129 -10.50 -4.37 22.63
N LEU A 130 -11.62 -4.04 21.99
CA LEU A 130 -12.94 -4.38 22.53
C LEU A 130 -13.04 -5.91 22.54
N VAL A 131 -12.68 -6.51 23.67
CA VAL A 131 -12.89 -7.93 23.93
C VAL A 131 -14.37 -8.08 24.24
N GLU A 132 -15.09 -8.85 23.42
CA GLU A 132 -16.40 -9.40 23.79
C GLU A 132 -16.26 -10.37 24.97
#